data_AF-A0A1F8TPG0-F1
#
_entry.id   AF-A0A1F8TPG0-F1
#
_cell.length_a   1.000
_cell.length_b   1.000
_cell.length_c   1.000
_cell.angle_alpha   90.00
_cell.angle_beta   90.00
_cell.angle_gamma   90.00
#
_symmetry.space_group_name_H-M   'P 1'
#
loop_
_entity.id
_entity.type
_entity.pdbx_description
1 polymer ?
#
loop_
_entity_poly.entity_id
_entity_poly.type
_entity_poly.pdbx_seq_one_letter_code
_entity_poly.pdbx_strand_id
1 'polypeptide(L)' 'MAGNRYLADQRWRQLFDEMRVAVRELADLDARVSDAGASEEEWTKAWGEYSGLVSRLGHLQQQLLRRRMELLDLSR' A
#
# COMPACT_ATOMS: atom_id res chain seq x y z
N MET A 1 -9.44 -26.29 -12.40
CA MET A 1 -10.05 -25.03 -11.92
C MET A 1 -9.69 -24.65 -10.47
N ALA A 2 -9.45 -25.59 -9.55
CA ALA A 2 -9.06 -25.27 -8.15
C ALA A 2 -7.68 -24.59 -8.01
N GLY A 3 -6.69 -24.95 -8.83
CA GLY A 3 -5.32 -24.37 -8.78
C GLY A 3 -5.26 -22.88 -9.12
N ASN A 4 -6.05 -22.42 -10.10
CA ASN A 4 -6.09 -21.00 -10.49
C ASN A 4 -6.73 -20.12 -9.41
N ARG A 5 -7.74 -20.64 -8.70
CA ARG A 5 -8.38 -19.93 -7.58
C ARG A 5 -7.45 -19.83 -6.37
N TYR A 6 -6.74 -20.90 -6.04
CA TYR A 6 -5.77 -20.89 -4.94
C TYR A 6 -4.62 -19.90 -5.18
N LEU A 7 -4.03 -19.90 -6.38
CA LEU A 7 -3.00 -18.92 -6.75
C LEU A 7 -3.57 -17.49 -6.73
N ALA A 8 -4.85 -17.33 -7.08
CA ALA A 8 -5.52 -16.03 -7.05
C ALA A 8 -5.69 -15.48 -5.63
N ASP A 9 -6.08 -16.32 -4.69
CA ASP A 9 -6.24 -15.97 -3.28
C ASP A 9 -4.89 -15.67 -2.60
N GLN A 10 -3.81 -16.35 -3.01
CA GLN A 10 -2.46 -16.04 -2.50
C GLN A 10 -1.97 -14.65 -2.94
N ARG A 11 -2.12 -14.32 -4.22
CA ARG A 11 -1.75 -12.98 -4.74
C ARG A 11 -2.61 -11.88 -4.12
N TRP A 12 -3.88 -12.16 -3.85
CA TRP A 12 -4.78 -11.26 -3.13
C TRP A 12 -4.28 -10.97 -1.71
N ARG A 13 -3.91 -12.02 -0.97
CA ARG A 13 -3.34 -11.88 0.39
C ARG A 13 -2.04 -11.09 0.38
N GLN A 14 -1.16 -11.35 -0.58
CA GLN A 14 0.10 -10.61 -0.72
C GLN A 14 -0.13 -9.10 -0.89
N LEU A 15 -1.07 -8.69 -1.74
CA LEU A 15 -1.41 -7.28 -1.92
C LEU A 15 -1.95 -6.63 -0.64
N PHE A 16 -2.72 -7.38 0.15
CA PHE A 16 -3.18 -6.91 1.47
C PHE A 16 -2.03 -6.74 2.46
N ASP A 17 -1.09 -7.70 2.50
CA ASP A 17 0.08 -7.61 3.37
C ASP A 17 0.97 -6.43 2.98
N GLU A 18 1.21 -6.22 1.69
CA GLU A 18 1.95 -5.06 1.17
C GLU A 18 1.27 -3.74 1.54
N MET A 19 -0.06 -3.67 1.43
CA MET A 19 -0.83 -2.48 1.83
C MET A 19 -0.73 -2.24 3.35
N ARG A 20 -0.77 -3.31 4.16
CA ARG A 20 -0.60 -3.20 5.62
C ARG A 20 0.78 -2.69 6.00
N VAL A 21 1.83 -3.12 5.29
CA VAL A 21 3.19 -2.62 5.49
C VAL A 21 3.28 -1.14 5.14
N ALA A 22 2.78 -0.74 3.97
CA ALA A 22 2.80 0.66 3.54
C ALA A 22 2.02 1.60 4.49
N VAL A 23 0.91 1.14 5.07
CA VAL A 23 0.17 1.91 6.11
C VAL A 23 0.99 2.07 7.39
N ARG A 24 1.75 1.05 7.80
CA ARG A 24 2.64 1.16 8.97
C ARG A 24 3.78 2.13 8.72
N GLU A 25 4.42 2.03 7.55
CA GLU A 25 5.46 2.97 7.12
C GLU A 25 4.95 4.42 7.12
N LEU A 26 3.69 4.64 6.69
CA LEU A 26 3.07 5.97 6.72
C LEU A 26 2.88 6.48 8.15
N ALA A 27 2.42 5.62 9.06
CA ALA A 27 2.25 5.98 10.48
C ALA A 27 3.58 6.29 11.18
N ASP A 28 4.64 5.54 10.86
CA ASP A 28 5.99 5.80 11.39
C ASP A 28 6.56 7.13 10.85
N LEU A 29 6.21 7.48 9.62
CA LEU A 29 6.65 8.71 8.98
C LEU A 29 5.90 9.95 9.51
N ASP A 30 4.63 9.81 9.91
CA ASP A 30 3.82 10.90 10.46
C ASP A 30 4.48 11.56 11.68
N ALA A 31 5.15 10.76 12.51
CA ALA A 31 5.92 11.24 13.65
C ALA A 31 7.14 12.10 13.24
N ARG A 32 7.77 11.79 12.10
CA ARG A 32 8.93 12.54 11.56
C ARG A 32 8.51 13.82 10.85
N VAL A 33 7.38 13.81 10.15
CA VAL A 33 6.84 15.00 9.47
C VAL A 33 6.29 16.02 10.47
N SER A 34 5.78 15.55 11.61
CA SER A 34 5.22 16.37 12.68
C SER A 34 6.26 16.89 13.68
N ASP A 35 7.55 16.60 13.47
CA ASP A 35 8.62 17.04 14.36
C ASP A 35 8.91 18.55 14.18
N ALA A 36 8.50 19.34 15.16
CA ALA A 36 8.71 20.79 15.17
C ALA A 36 10.19 21.21 15.33
N GLY A 37 11.07 20.28 15.68
CA GLY A 37 12.52 20.49 15.77
C GLY A 37 13.29 20.15 14.49
N ALA A 38 12.64 19.58 13.47
CA ALA A 38 13.29 19.18 12.23
C ALA A 38 13.80 20.39 11.43
N SER A 39 14.97 20.25 10.84
CA SER A 39 15.48 21.20 9.84
C SER A 39 14.64 21.17 8.56
N GLU A 40 14.75 22.22 7.75
CA GLU A 40 14.07 22.29 6.44
C GLU A 40 14.42 21.11 5.52
N GLU A 41 15.68 20.65 5.57
CA GLU A 41 16.14 19.50 4.80
C GLU A 41 15.49 18.19 5.29
N GLU A 42 15.43 17.97 6.60
CA GLU A 42 14.78 16.81 7.20
C GLU A 42 13.28 16.78 6.92
N TRP A 43 12.62 17.94 7.01
CA TRP A 43 11.21 18.10 6.70
C TRP A 43 10.92 17.85 5.21
N THR A 44 11.73 18.41 4.31
CA THR A 44 11.61 18.20 2.86
C THR A 44 11.78 16.72 2.51
N LYS A 45 12.77 16.06 3.11
CA LYS A 45 13.00 14.62 2.93
C LYS A 45 11.81 13.81 3.45
N ALA A 46 11.29 14.13 4.63
CA ALA A 46 10.14 13.46 5.21
C ALA A 46 8.88 13.63 4.32
N TRP A 47 8.64 14.80 3.75
CA TRP A 47 7.55 15.01 2.78
C TRP A 47 7.74 14.24 1.47
N GLY A 48 8.98 14.14 0.98
CA GLY A 48 9.32 13.29 -0.17
C GLY A 48 8.96 11.83 0.09
N GLU A 49 9.38 11.30 1.24
CA GLU A 49 9.04 9.94 1.69
C GLU A 49 7.51 9.76 1.82
N TYR A 50 6.80 10.76 2.37
CA TYR A 50 5.35 10.73 2.58
C TYR A 50 4.59 10.66 1.26
N SER A 51 4.92 11.55 0.32
CA SER A 51 4.28 11.59 -0.99
C SER A 51 4.50 10.31 -1.79
N GLY A 52 5.69 9.71 -1.66
CA GLY A 52 6.01 8.40 -2.23
C GLY A 52 5.14 7.27 -1.64
N LEU A 53 4.97 7.25 -0.32
CA LEU A 53 4.13 6.25 0.36
C LEU A 53 2.65 6.40 0.00
N VAL A 54 2.13 7.62 -0.06
CA VAL A 54 0.73 7.87 -0.51
C VAL A 54 0.53 7.37 -1.94
N SER A 55 1.47 7.64 -2.85
CA SER A 55 1.41 7.15 -4.23
C SER A 55 1.43 5.62 -4.31
N ARG A 56 2.31 4.99 -3.52
CA ARG A 56 2.38 3.52 -3.41
C ARG A 56 1.08 2.92 -2.87
N LEU A 57 0.47 3.53 -1.85
CA LEU A 57 -0.82 3.10 -1.31
C LEU A 57 -1.94 3.19 -2.34
N GLY A 58 -2.02 4.30 -3.09
CA GLY A 58 -2.98 4.45 -4.18
C GLY A 58 -2.80 3.36 -5.25
N HIS A 59 -1.55 3.03 -5.59
CA HIS A 59 -1.26 1.97 -6.54
C HIS A 59 -1.71 0.58 -6.04
N LEU A 60 -1.41 0.24 -4.79
CA LEU A 60 -1.82 -1.03 -4.17
C LEU A 60 -3.36 -1.13 -4.08
N GLN A 61 -4.04 -0.04 -3.73
CA GLN A 61 -5.50 0.01 -3.72
C GLN A 61 -6.09 -0.27 -5.10
N GLN A 62 -5.53 0.31 -6.18
CA GLN A 62 -5.98 0.05 -7.55
C GLN A 62 -5.76 -1.41 -7.96
N GLN A 63 -4.63 -2.02 -7.56
CA GLN A 63 -4.38 -3.44 -7.81
C GLN A 63 -5.38 -4.33 -7.07
N LEU A 64 -5.70 -4.02 -5.81
CA LEU A 64 -6.75 -4.70 -5.05
C LEU A 64 -8.13 -4.53 -5.70
N LEU A 65 -8.51 -3.33 -6.15
CA LEU A 65 -9.79 -3.15 -6.81
C LEU A 65 -9.89 -3.98 -8.09
N ARG A 66 -8.83 -3.97 -8.92
CA ARG A 66 -8.75 -4.79 -10.14
C ARG A 66 -8.86 -6.27 -9.83
N ARG A 67 -8.10 -6.75 -8.85
CA ARG A 67 -8.06 -8.17 -8.53
C ARG A 67 -9.36 -8.67 -7.89
N ARG A 68 -10.09 -7.82 -7.16
CA ARG A 68 -11.45 -8.13 -6.68
C ARG A 68 -12.41 -8.38 -7.83
N MET A 69 -12.37 -7.55 -8.87
CA MET A 69 -13.23 -7.72 -10.05
C MET A 69 -12.93 -9.05 -10.75
N GLU A 70 -11.65 -9.34 -10.99
CA GLU A 70 -11.22 -10.61 -11.61
C GLU A 70 -11.68 -11.85 -10.81
N LEU A 71 -11.62 -11.80 -9.47
CA LEU A 71 -12.10 -12.89 -8.62
C LEU A 71 -13.63 -13.05 -8.65
N LEU A 72 -14.37 -11.94 -8.70
CA LEU A 72 -15.84 -11.96 -8.82
C LEU A 72 -16.26 -12.52 -10.18
N ASP A 73 -15.56 -12.16 -11.26
CA ASP A 73 -15.83 -12.69 -12.60
C ASP A 73 -15.57 -14.19 -12.70
N LEU A 74 -14.53 -14.71 -12.04
CA LEU A 74 -14.24 -16.14 -11.96
C LEU A 74 -15.26 -16.95 -11.14
N SER A 75 -16.13 -16.29 -10.38
CA SER A 75 -17.15 -16.93 -9.54
C SER A 75 -18.53 -17.00 -10.19
N ARG A 76 -18.69 -16.44 -11.40
CA ARG A 76 -19.90 -16.50 -12.23
C ARG A 76 -19.79 -17.61 -13.28
#